data_AF-A0A538AZ07-F1
#
_entry.id   AF-A0A538AZ07-F1
#
_cell.length_a   1.000
_cell.length_b   1.000
_cell.length_c   1.000
_cell.angle_alpha   90.00
_cell.angle_beta   90.00
_cell.angle_gamma   90.00
#
_symmetry.space_group_name_H-M   'P 1'
#
loop_
_entity.id
_entity.type
_entity.pdbx_description
1 polymer ?
#
loop_
_entity_poly.entity_id
_entity_poly.type
_entity_poly.pdbx_seq_one_letter_code
_entity_poly.pdbx_strand_id
1 'polypeptide(L)'
;MRRERPPGHETRARRCPLRGGRSDGGRTGAAPPGWACKARPARLLNEAAVARAARSAGIQAPARFVEVTASTNDDLLRLAEEGAPAWTVEVAAHQQEGRGRLGRTWVSTPGSSLLVSVLLRPDLPPADAALLTLAAGACMAVSCSVACGVDVRCEWPNDLMAGERKIGGILAEAKVEAARLAHVVVGVGMNVAQTAEDF
;
A
#
# COMPACT_ATOMS: atom_id res chain seq x y z
N MET A 1 -3.63 -50.10 -38.11
CA MET A 1 -4.38 -48.85 -38.36
C MET A 1 -3.75 -47.75 -37.53
N ARG A 2 -2.84 -46.95 -38.12
CA ARG A 2 -2.07 -45.91 -37.42
C ARG A 2 -3.01 -44.75 -37.09
N ARG A 3 -3.10 -44.35 -35.82
CA ARG A 3 -3.76 -43.11 -35.41
C ARG A 3 -2.69 -42.07 -35.14
N GLU A 4 -2.69 -41.02 -35.96
CA GLU A 4 -1.77 -39.90 -35.91
C GLU A 4 -2.06 -39.00 -34.70
N ARG A 5 -1.01 -38.51 -34.04
CA ARG A 5 -1.10 -37.49 -32.98
C ARG A 5 -1.26 -36.09 -33.62
N PRO A 6 -2.05 -35.19 -33.04
CA PRO A 6 -2.14 -33.82 -33.52
C PRO A 6 -0.83 -33.04 -33.25
N PRO A 7 -0.49 -32.01 -34.05
CA PRO A 7 0.74 -31.26 -33.88
C PRO A 7 0.68 -30.41 -32.61
N GLY A 8 1.75 -30.50 -31.80
CA GLY A 8 1.95 -29.66 -30.62
C GLY A 8 2.14 -28.21 -31.03
N HIS A 9 1.37 -27.32 -30.43
CA HIS A 9 1.68 -25.89 -30.43
C HIS A 9 2.92 -25.68 -29.55
N GLU A 10 4.09 -25.55 -30.19
CA GLU A 10 5.27 -24.97 -29.55
C GLU A 10 5.00 -23.49 -29.25
N THR A 11 4.50 -23.19 -28.05
CA THR A 11 4.64 -21.85 -27.50
C THR A 11 6.12 -21.61 -27.23
N ARG A 12 6.74 -20.85 -28.13
CA ARG A 12 8.11 -20.35 -27.99
C ARG A 12 8.18 -19.47 -26.74
N ALA A 13 8.37 -20.09 -25.58
CA ALA A 13 8.71 -19.40 -24.35
C ALA A 13 9.98 -18.61 -24.62
N ARG A 14 9.85 -17.28 -24.68
CA ARG A 14 11.00 -16.38 -24.74
C ARG A 14 11.76 -16.58 -23.44
N ARG A 15 12.87 -17.32 -23.52
CA ARG A 15 13.82 -17.49 -22.43
C ARG A 15 14.25 -16.10 -21.96
N CYS A 16 14.07 -15.85 -20.67
CA CYS A 16 14.65 -14.71 -19.97
C CYS A 16 16.18 -14.77 -20.11
N PRO A 17 16.86 -13.79 -20.72
CA PRO A 17 18.30 -13.80 -20.84
C PRO A 17 18.90 -13.11 -19.62
N LEU A 18 18.85 -13.76 -18.45
CA LEU A 18 19.61 -13.33 -17.28
C LEU A 18 20.32 -14.53 -16.67
N ARG A 19 21.37 -14.97 -17.37
CA ARG A 19 22.51 -15.66 -16.76
C ARG A 19 23.79 -15.15 -17.40
N GLY A 20 24.66 -14.61 -16.55
CA GLY A 20 26.07 -14.38 -16.84
C GLY A 20 26.46 -12.90 -16.84
N GLY A 21 27.17 -12.46 -15.81
CA GLY A 21 27.85 -11.16 -15.82
C GLY A 21 28.14 -10.65 -14.43
N ARG A 22 29.41 -10.73 -14.02
CA ARG A 22 29.94 -10.13 -12.80
C ARG A 22 29.90 -8.59 -12.90
N SER A 23 29.95 -7.98 -11.72
CA SER A 23 30.25 -6.58 -11.38
C SER A 23 30.86 -5.71 -12.49
N ASP A 24 30.24 -4.56 -12.77
CA ASP A 24 30.91 -3.25 -12.70
C ASP A 24 29.94 -2.11 -13.06
N GLY A 25 30.09 -0.98 -12.33
CA GLY A 25 30.02 0.37 -12.89
C GLY A 25 28.63 0.92 -13.25
N GLY A 26 28.22 1.98 -12.56
CA GLY A 26 26.96 2.67 -12.75
C GLY A 26 26.67 3.12 -14.19
N ARG A 27 25.41 2.97 -14.58
CA ARG A 27 24.73 3.74 -15.63
C ARG A 27 23.23 3.74 -15.33
N THR A 28 22.69 4.92 -15.08
CA THR A 28 21.26 5.19 -14.96
C THR A 28 20.58 4.83 -16.28
N GLY A 29 19.80 3.74 -16.28
CA GLY A 29 18.96 3.39 -17.41
C GLY A 29 17.80 4.37 -17.53
N ALA A 30 17.76 5.14 -18.62
CA ALA A 30 16.62 5.99 -18.95
C ALA A 30 15.36 5.13 -19.09
N ALA A 31 14.22 5.70 -18.65
CA ALA A 31 12.91 5.08 -18.77
C ALA A 31 12.59 4.74 -20.25
N PRO A 32 11.95 3.59 -20.53
CA PRO A 32 11.59 3.20 -21.89
C PRO A 32 10.70 4.27 -22.59
N PRO A 33 10.83 4.45 -23.91
CA PRO A 33 10.05 5.44 -24.64
C PRO A 33 8.57 5.04 -24.61
N GLY A 34 7.74 5.85 -23.94
CA GLY A 34 6.31 5.59 -23.72
C GLY A 34 5.81 6.10 -22.36
N TRP A 35 6.69 6.25 -21.37
CA TRP A 35 6.40 6.91 -20.10
C TRP A 35 6.62 8.42 -20.18
N ALA A 36 5.77 9.12 -20.95
CA ALA A 36 5.65 10.56 -20.80
C ALA A 36 4.77 10.85 -19.56
N CYS A 37 5.39 11.29 -18.47
CA CYS A 37 4.68 11.76 -17.28
C CYS A 37 3.93 13.05 -17.62
N LYS A 38 2.67 12.93 -18.04
CA LYS A 38 1.77 14.09 -18.18
C LYS A 38 1.55 14.71 -16.79
N ALA A 39 1.46 16.05 -16.76
CA ALA A 39 1.36 16.91 -15.58
C ALA A 39 0.63 16.30 -14.37
N ARG A 40 1.18 16.49 -13.17
CA ARG A 40 0.57 16.06 -11.89
C ARG A 40 -0.87 16.59 -11.84
N PRO A 41 -1.91 15.74 -11.91
CA PRO A 41 -3.28 16.23 -11.83
C PRO A 41 -3.47 16.84 -10.43
N ALA A 42 -3.83 18.11 -10.39
CA ALA A 42 -4.23 18.77 -9.16
C ALA A 42 -5.41 17.99 -8.52
N ARG A 43 -5.17 17.48 -7.30
CA ARG A 43 -6.17 17.08 -6.28
C ARG A 43 -7.25 16.08 -6.73
N LEU A 44 -6.84 14.83 -7.03
CA LEU A 44 -7.79 13.71 -7.18
C LEU A 44 -8.34 13.22 -5.83
N LEU A 45 -7.58 13.34 -4.74
CA LEU A 45 -8.01 13.01 -3.39
C LEU A 45 -8.57 14.24 -2.69
N ASN A 46 -9.78 14.10 -2.14
CA ASN A 46 -10.46 15.08 -1.32
C ASN A 46 -11.49 14.35 -0.44
N GLU A 47 -12.11 15.08 0.49
CA GLU A 47 -13.11 14.52 1.41
C GLU A 47 -14.27 13.82 0.70
N ALA A 48 -14.80 14.40 -0.39
CA ALA A 48 -15.89 13.78 -1.14
C ALA A 48 -15.49 12.46 -1.82
N ALA A 49 -14.26 12.38 -2.34
CA ALA A 49 -13.72 11.16 -2.95
C ALA A 49 -13.53 10.05 -1.91
N VAL A 50 -12.98 10.38 -0.73
CA VAL A 50 -12.79 9.44 0.38
C VAL A 50 -14.13 8.96 0.92
N ALA A 51 -15.07 9.86 1.17
CA ALA A 51 -16.41 9.50 1.63
C ALA A 51 -17.16 8.63 0.62
N ARG A 52 -17.00 8.89 -0.69
CA ARG A 52 -17.58 8.03 -1.75
C ARG A 52 -16.94 6.65 -1.75
N ALA A 53 -15.61 6.56 -1.65
CA ALA A 53 -14.91 5.29 -1.61
C ALA A 53 -15.33 4.44 -0.40
N ALA A 54 -15.41 5.04 0.79
CA ALA A 54 -15.87 4.38 2.01
C ALA A 54 -17.29 3.83 1.86
N ARG A 55 -18.23 4.63 1.33
CA ARG A 55 -19.61 4.17 1.07
C ARG A 55 -19.67 3.02 0.08
N SER A 56 -18.90 3.09 -1.02
CA SER A 56 -18.84 2.00 -2.01
C SER A 56 -18.25 0.72 -1.43
N ALA A 57 -17.39 0.82 -0.42
CA ALA A 57 -16.85 -0.32 0.32
C ALA A 57 -17.79 -0.82 1.44
N GLY A 58 -18.97 -0.22 1.62
CA GLY A 58 -19.91 -0.57 2.69
C GLY A 58 -19.49 -0.09 4.08
N ILE A 59 -18.51 0.83 4.18
CA ILE A 59 -18.05 1.40 5.45
C ILE A 59 -19.04 2.48 5.88
N GLN A 60 -19.69 2.27 7.03
CA GLN A 60 -20.65 3.20 7.64
C GLN A 60 -20.01 4.10 8.71
N ALA A 61 -18.75 3.87 9.05
CA ALA A 61 -17.98 4.67 10.00
C ALA A 61 -17.47 5.98 9.36
N PRO A 62 -16.99 6.95 10.17
CA PRO A 62 -16.44 8.19 9.64
C PRO A 62 -15.28 7.96 8.67
N ALA A 63 -15.32 8.66 7.53
CA ALA A 63 -14.30 8.64 6.51
C ALA A 63 -13.80 10.06 6.30
N ARG A 64 -12.55 10.32 6.70
CA ARG A 64 -11.98 11.65 6.85
C ARG A 64 -10.91 11.88 5.80
N PHE A 65 -10.80 13.12 5.35
CA PHE A 65 -9.69 13.58 4.55
C PHE A 65 -9.06 14.80 5.21
N VAL A 66 -7.75 14.78 5.35
CA VAL A 66 -6.97 15.90 5.88
C VAL A 66 -5.93 16.34 4.86
N GLU A 67 -5.75 17.64 4.71
CA GLU A 67 -4.73 18.17 3.80
C GLU A 67 -3.33 17.84 4.30
N VAL A 68 -3.08 18.10 5.59
CA VAL A 68 -1.80 17.89 6.23
C VAL A 68 -2.03 17.37 7.63
N THR A 69 -1.27 16.35 8.03
CA THR A 69 -1.18 15.86 9.41
C THR A 69 0.28 15.51 9.74
N ALA A 70 0.59 15.30 11.03
CA ALA A 70 1.82 14.63 11.42
C ALA A 70 1.79 13.17 10.94
N SER A 71 0.75 12.42 11.32
CA SER A 71 0.54 11.04 10.91
C SER A 71 -0.93 10.61 10.99
N THR A 72 -1.45 10.00 9.92
CA THR A 72 -2.81 9.42 9.92
C THR A 72 -2.96 8.31 10.96
N ASN A 73 -1.87 7.60 11.29
CA ASN A 73 -1.90 6.62 12.37
C ASN A 73 -2.08 7.27 13.74
N ASP A 74 -1.40 8.39 14.02
CA ASP A 74 -1.54 9.09 15.30
C ASP A 74 -2.92 9.67 15.49
N ASP A 75 -3.44 10.28 14.43
CA ASP A 75 -4.78 10.84 14.45
C ASP A 75 -5.82 9.77 14.73
N LEU A 76 -5.73 8.61 14.09
CA LEU A 76 -6.65 7.50 14.36
C LEU A 76 -6.42 6.84 15.72
N LEU A 77 -5.18 6.76 16.23
CA LEU A 77 -4.92 6.28 17.59
C LEU A 77 -5.58 7.21 18.62
N ARG A 78 -5.41 8.53 18.46
CA ARG A 78 -6.07 9.53 19.30
C ARG A 78 -7.60 9.43 19.21
N LEU A 79 -8.15 9.34 18.00
CA LEU A 79 -9.59 9.16 17.81
C LEU A 79 -10.10 7.83 18.41
N ALA A 80 -9.30 6.77 18.42
CA ALA A 80 -9.66 5.51 19.05
C ALA A 80 -9.81 5.63 20.57
N GLU A 81 -8.93 6.41 21.22
CA GLU A 81 -9.03 6.78 22.65
C GLU A 81 -10.27 7.63 22.93
N GLU A 82 -10.65 8.50 21.98
CA GLU A 82 -11.87 9.32 22.05
C GLU A 82 -13.15 8.52 21.73
N GLY A 83 -13.04 7.21 21.47
CA GLY A 83 -14.19 6.33 21.26
C GLY A 83 -14.66 6.20 19.82
N ALA A 84 -13.84 6.57 18.83
CA ALA A 84 -14.19 6.38 17.42
C ALA A 84 -14.51 4.91 17.10
N PRO A 85 -15.53 4.65 16.26
CA PRO A 85 -15.95 3.29 15.95
C PRO A 85 -14.92 2.57 15.07
N ALA A 86 -14.96 1.24 15.09
CA ALA A 86 -14.24 0.44 14.11
C ALA A 86 -14.62 0.84 12.69
N TRP A 87 -13.69 0.63 11.76
CA TRP A 87 -13.75 1.05 10.36
C TRP A 87 -13.68 2.56 10.12
N THR A 88 -13.35 3.37 11.13
CA THR A 88 -13.01 4.78 10.91
C THR A 88 -11.78 4.85 10.00
N VAL A 89 -11.90 5.61 8.90
CA VAL A 89 -10.84 5.77 7.89
C VAL A 89 -10.37 7.22 7.90
N GLU A 90 -9.06 7.41 7.80
CA GLU A 90 -8.49 8.72 7.52
C GLU A 90 -7.48 8.65 6.39
N VAL A 91 -7.56 9.62 5.48
CA VAL A 91 -6.65 9.78 4.36
C VAL A 91 -6.01 11.16 4.45
N ALA A 92 -4.70 11.24 4.27
CA ALA A 92 -3.98 12.50 4.20
C ALA A 92 -3.46 12.79 2.80
N ALA A 93 -3.46 14.05 2.37
CA ALA A 93 -2.71 14.45 1.18
C ALA A 93 -1.19 14.53 1.46
N HIS A 94 -0.81 14.81 2.70
CA HIS A 94 0.58 14.84 3.14
C HIS A 94 0.74 14.54 4.64
N GLN A 95 1.82 13.84 4.98
CA GLN A 95 2.27 13.60 6.35
C GLN A 95 3.62 14.29 6.58
N GLN A 96 3.70 15.13 7.62
CA GLN A 96 4.94 15.80 8.02
C GLN A 96 5.87 14.87 8.80
N GLU A 97 5.30 13.97 9.59
CA GLU A 97 6.01 13.04 10.46
C GLU A 97 5.59 11.60 10.14
N GLY A 98 5.58 11.28 8.85
CA GLY A 98 5.23 9.94 8.37
C GLY A 98 6.08 8.87 9.06
N ARG A 99 5.44 7.79 9.51
CA ARG A 99 6.11 6.72 10.24
C ARG A 99 6.19 5.42 9.46
N GLY A 100 7.29 4.73 9.67
CA GLY A 100 7.51 3.34 9.33
C GLY A 100 7.89 2.52 10.56
N ARG A 101 8.07 1.22 10.36
CA ARG A 101 8.49 0.30 11.42
C ARG A 101 9.89 0.62 11.93
N LEU A 102 10.14 0.29 13.20
CA LEU A 102 11.44 0.40 13.87
C LEU A 102 11.98 1.84 13.86
N GLY A 103 11.09 2.83 14.03
CA GLY A 103 11.46 4.24 14.10
C GLY A 103 11.89 4.86 12.77
N ARG A 104 11.72 4.17 11.64
CA ARG A 104 12.00 4.74 10.32
C ARG A 104 10.95 5.77 9.94
N THR A 105 11.34 6.80 9.21
CA THR A 105 10.43 7.81 8.67
C THR A 105 9.86 7.35 7.32
N TRP A 106 8.57 7.58 7.12
CA TRP A 106 7.93 7.50 5.82
C TRP A 106 7.91 8.88 5.18
N VAL A 107 8.64 9.04 4.07
CA VAL A 107 8.74 10.30 3.34
C VAL A 107 7.78 10.31 2.17
N SER A 108 7.03 11.40 2.00
CA SER A 108 6.13 11.58 0.87
C SER A 108 6.11 13.02 0.39
N THR A 109 6.27 13.23 -0.91
CA THR A 109 5.94 14.51 -1.55
C THR A 109 4.42 14.72 -1.48
N PRO A 110 3.91 15.93 -1.17
CA PRO A 110 2.48 16.18 -1.10
C PRO A 110 1.73 15.70 -2.36
N GLY A 111 0.69 14.88 -2.17
CA GLY A 111 -0.14 14.34 -3.24
C GLY A 111 0.51 13.28 -4.13
N SER A 112 1.73 12.81 -3.82
CA SER A 112 2.41 11.76 -4.62
C SER A 112 2.17 10.35 -4.11
N SER A 113 1.58 10.22 -2.91
CA SER A 113 1.39 8.95 -2.21
C SER A 113 -0.05 8.81 -1.72
N LEU A 114 -0.55 7.57 -1.71
CA LEU A 114 -1.72 7.20 -0.94
C LEU A 114 -1.28 7.02 0.51
N LEU A 115 -1.80 7.87 1.40
CA LEU A 115 -1.55 7.85 2.83
C LEU A 115 -2.90 7.60 3.52
N VAL A 116 -3.13 6.37 3.95
CA VAL A 116 -4.43 5.97 4.52
C VAL A 116 -4.24 5.13 5.76
N SER A 117 -5.03 5.41 6.79
CA SER A 117 -5.12 4.58 7.99
C SER A 117 -6.56 4.13 8.22
N VAL A 118 -6.71 2.95 8.80
CA VAL A 118 -8.00 2.36 9.17
C VAL A 118 -7.95 1.89 10.63
N LEU A 119 -8.92 2.33 11.42
CA LEU A 119 -9.11 1.89 12.80
C LEU A 119 -9.92 0.58 12.83
N LEU A 120 -9.41 -0.43 13.53
CA LEU A 120 -10.05 -1.72 13.74
C LEU A 120 -10.18 -2.01 15.23
N ARG A 121 -11.20 -2.78 15.61
CA ARG A 121 -11.40 -3.32 16.97
C ARG A 121 -11.60 -4.83 16.91
N PRO A 122 -10.55 -5.59 16.57
CA PRO A 122 -10.66 -7.03 16.34
C PRO A 122 -10.77 -7.78 17.67
N ASP A 123 -11.56 -8.85 17.71
CA ASP A 123 -11.55 -9.79 18.83
C ASP A 123 -10.41 -10.80 18.66
N LEU A 124 -9.17 -10.34 18.87
CA LEU A 124 -7.95 -11.14 18.70
C LEU A 124 -7.02 -10.97 19.90
N PRO A 125 -6.25 -12.02 20.27
CA PRO A 125 -5.17 -11.88 21.24
C PRO A 125 -4.01 -11.07 20.63
N PRO A 126 -3.18 -10.41 21.46
CA PRO A 126 -2.04 -9.61 20.98
C PRO A 126 -1.04 -10.39 20.11
N ALA A 127 -0.89 -11.70 20.37
CA ALA A 127 -0.02 -12.57 19.58
C ALA A 127 -0.42 -12.64 18.08
N ASP A 128 -1.69 -12.38 17.77
CA ASP A 128 -2.24 -12.48 16.42
C ASP A 128 -2.31 -11.13 15.70
N ALA A 129 -1.83 -10.03 16.31
CA ALA A 129 -1.86 -8.70 15.71
C ALA A 129 -1.14 -8.64 14.35
N ALA A 130 -0.11 -9.46 14.14
CA ALA A 130 0.61 -9.55 12.88
C ALA A 130 -0.27 -10.01 11.70
N LEU A 131 -1.34 -10.78 11.97
CA LEU A 131 -2.28 -11.22 10.93
C LEU A 131 -2.96 -10.04 10.24
N LEU A 132 -3.19 -8.92 10.95
CA LEU A 132 -3.80 -7.73 10.37
C LEU A 132 -2.87 -7.03 9.36
N THR A 133 -1.56 -7.07 9.61
CA THR A 133 -0.56 -6.54 8.65
C THR A 133 -0.55 -7.39 7.39
N LEU A 134 -0.57 -8.72 7.54
CA LEU A 134 -0.60 -9.66 6.41
C LEU A 134 -1.90 -9.55 5.61
N ALA A 135 -3.04 -9.42 6.28
CA ALA A 135 -4.34 -9.21 5.65
C ALA A 135 -4.36 -7.91 4.86
N ALA A 136 -3.85 -6.81 5.43
CA ALA A 136 -3.70 -5.55 4.70
C ALA A 136 -2.79 -5.70 3.47
N GLY A 137 -1.68 -6.44 3.58
CA GLY A 137 -0.78 -6.74 2.47
C GLY A 137 -1.48 -7.47 1.33
N ALA A 138 -2.25 -8.51 1.65
CA ALA A 138 -3.04 -9.26 0.69
C ALA A 138 -4.13 -8.39 0.04
N CYS A 139 -4.84 -7.58 0.82
CA CYS A 139 -5.85 -6.65 0.32
C CYS A 139 -5.24 -5.61 -0.63
N MET A 140 -4.06 -5.08 -0.32
CA MET A 140 -3.37 -4.12 -1.18
C MET A 140 -2.91 -4.77 -2.49
N ALA A 141 -2.35 -5.99 -2.43
CA ALA A 141 -1.97 -6.75 -3.62
C ALA A 141 -3.16 -6.95 -4.58
N VAL A 142 -4.30 -7.41 -4.06
CA VAL A 142 -5.53 -7.59 -4.84
C VAL A 142 -6.04 -6.25 -5.37
N SER A 143 -6.08 -5.22 -4.53
CA SER A 143 -6.60 -3.90 -4.88
C SER A 143 -5.78 -3.25 -6.01
N CYS A 144 -4.45 -3.33 -5.96
CA CYS A 144 -3.59 -2.83 -7.02
C CYS A 144 -3.77 -3.62 -8.32
N SER A 145 -3.90 -4.94 -8.25
CA SER A 145 -4.16 -5.76 -9.44
C SER A 145 -5.49 -5.36 -10.12
N VAL A 146 -6.55 -5.17 -9.34
CA VAL A 146 -7.88 -4.80 -9.86
C VAL A 146 -7.93 -3.35 -10.35
N ALA A 147 -7.35 -2.41 -9.60
CA ALA A 147 -7.48 -0.98 -9.88
C ALA A 147 -6.55 -0.49 -11.00
N CYS A 148 -5.33 -1.03 -11.09
CA CYS A 148 -4.32 -0.55 -12.03
C CYS A 148 -3.58 -1.65 -12.80
N GLY A 149 -3.93 -2.93 -12.61
CA GLY A 149 -3.28 -4.04 -13.32
C GLY A 149 -1.82 -4.28 -12.89
N VAL A 150 -1.40 -3.74 -11.74
CA VAL A 150 -0.03 -3.88 -11.23
C VAL A 150 0.06 -5.11 -10.33
N ASP A 151 1.00 -6.01 -10.62
CA ASP A 151 1.36 -7.14 -9.75
C ASP A 151 2.12 -6.63 -8.54
N VAL A 152 1.39 -6.39 -7.45
CA VAL A 152 1.94 -6.00 -6.15
C VAL A 152 2.00 -7.21 -5.23
N ARG A 153 3.13 -7.40 -4.56
CA ARG A 153 3.35 -8.48 -3.59
C ARG A 153 3.64 -7.89 -2.22
N CYS A 154 3.17 -8.56 -1.18
CA CYS A 154 3.59 -8.27 0.18
C CYS A 154 4.87 -9.05 0.48
N GLU A 155 6.01 -8.38 0.48
CA GLU A 155 7.25 -8.93 1.02
C GLU A 155 7.19 -8.86 2.55
N TRP A 156 7.35 -10.03 3.16
CA TRP A 156 7.12 -10.18 4.59
C TRP A 156 8.05 -9.28 5.41
N PRO A 157 7.56 -8.63 6.47
CA PRO A 157 6.20 -8.73 7.02
C PRO A 157 5.20 -7.70 6.48
N ASN A 158 5.64 -6.66 5.77
CA ASN A 158 4.84 -5.45 5.63
C ASN A 158 5.18 -4.56 4.43
N ASP A 159 6.09 -4.99 3.56
CA ASP A 159 6.56 -4.16 2.44
C ASP A 159 5.80 -4.51 1.17
N LEU A 160 5.33 -3.49 0.44
CA LEU A 160 4.59 -3.67 -0.80
C LEU A 160 5.55 -3.48 -1.97
N MET A 161 5.69 -4.52 -2.79
CA MET A 161 6.69 -4.64 -3.84
C MET A 161 6.04 -4.76 -5.21
N ALA A 162 6.54 -4.00 -6.19
CA ALA A 162 6.24 -4.21 -7.61
C ALA A 162 7.54 -4.65 -8.31
N GLY A 163 7.60 -5.92 -8.71
CA GLY A 163 8.87 -6.54 -9.08
C GLY A 163 9.86 -6.54 -7.91
N GLU A 164 11.04 -5.96 -8.11
CA GLU A 164 12.09 -5.85 -7.08
C GLU A 164 12.07 -4.50 -6.36
N ARG A 165 11.09 -3.63 -6.63
CA ARG A 165 11.03 -2.27 -6.08
C ARG A 165 9.96 -2.16 -5.00
N LYS A 166 10.35 -1.60 -3.86
CA LYS A 166 9.41 -1.20 -2.82
C LYS A 166 8.62 0.02 -3.27
N ILE A 167 7.31 -0.15 -3.32
CA ILE A 167 6.35 0.89 -3.68
C ILE A 167 5.49 1.33 -2.49
N GLY A 168 5.56 0.63 -1.37
CA GLY A 168 4.74 0.93 -0.22
C GLY A 168 5.14 0.18 1.04
N GLY A 169 4.52 0.54 2.14
CA GLY A 169 4.68 -0.13 3.42
C GLY A 169 3.40 -0.08 4.24
N ILE A 170 3.24 -1.09 5.08
CA ILE A 170 2.14 -1.22 6.02
C ILE A 170 2.70 -1.05 7.42
N LEU A 171 1.99 -0.29 8.26
CA LEU A 171 2.30 -0.09 9.66
C LEU A 171 1.03 -0.32 10.49
N ALA A 172 0.98 -1.46 11.20
CA ALA A 172 -0.06 -1.74 12.17
C ALA A 172 0.43 -1.36 13.58
N GLU A 173 -0.32 -0.52 14.28
CA GLU A 173 -0.08 -0.11 15.65
C GLU A 173 -1.28 -0.51 16.51
N ALA A 174 -1.03 -1.14 17.66
CA ALA A 174 -2.08 -1.76 18.45
C ALA A 174 -2.04 -1.29 19.91
N LYS A 175 -3.22 -1.11 20.50
CA LYS A 175 -3.38 -0.98 21.95
C LYS A 175 -3.88 -2.29 22.51
N VAL A 176 -3.27 -2.72 23.61
CA VAL A 176 -3.63 -3.94 24.33
C VAL A 176 -4.26 -3.56 25.66
N GLU A 177 -5.43 -4.11 25.95
CA GLU A 177 -6.11 -3.99 27.25
C GLU A 177 -6.64 -5.36 27.66
N ALA A 178 -6.55 -5.71 28.95
CA ALA A 178 -7.04 -6.98 29.50
C ALA A 178 -6.65 -8.22 28.66
N ALA A 179 -5.39 -8.28 28.21
CA ALA A 179 -4.84 -9.35 27.36
C ALA A 179 -5.52 -9.53 25.97
N ARG A 180 -6.22 -8.50 25.47
CA ARG A 180 -6.82 -8.46 24.13
C ARG A 180 -6.41 -7.20 23.36
N LEU A 181 -6.54 -7.24 22.04
CA LEU A 181 -6.40 -6.04 21.21
C LEU A 181 -7.62 -5.13 21.42
N ALA A 182 -7.43 -4.03 22.15
CA ALA A 182 -8.50 -3.03 22.36
C ALA A 182 -8.85 -2.30 21.07
N HIS A 183 -7.82 -1.94 20.31
CA HIS A 183 -7.92 -1.47 18.93
C HIS A 183 -6.58 -1.61 18.20
N VAL A 184 -6.65 -1.60 16.88
CA VAL A 184 -5.49 -1.61 15.98
C VAL A 184 -5.71 -0.57 14.89
N VAL A 185 -4.72 0.28 14.65
CA VAL A 185 -4.69 1.20 13.53
C VAL A 185 -3.74 0.63 12.48
N VAL A 186 -4.28 0.37 11.29
CA VAL A 186 -3.51 -0.13 10.15
C VAL A 186 -3.30 1.01 9.16
N GLY A 187 -2.08 1.51 9.10
CA GLY A 187 -1.62 2.51 8.13
C GLY A 187 -1.01 1.87 6.89
N VAL A 188 -1.30 2.45 5.73
CA VAL A 188 -0.70 2.12 4.44
C VAL A 188 -0.17 3.40 3.81
N GLY A 189 1.14 3.42 3.58
CA GLY A 189 1.80 4.39 2.72
C GLY A 189 2.16 3.73 1.40
N MET A 190 1.67 4.25 0.27
CA MET A 190 1.98 3.72 -1.06
C MET A 190 2.28 4.84 -2.05
N ASN A 191 3.37 4.69 -2.78
CA ASN A 191 3.83 5.60 -3.82
C ASN A 191 2.95 5.39 -5.06
N VAL A 192 2.22 6.43 -5.47
CA VAL A 192 1.28 6.35 -6.62
C VAL A 192 1.67 7.26 -7.77
N ALA A 193 2.32 8.38 -7.48
CA ALA A 193 2.71 9.39 -8.47
C ALA A 193 4.10 9.99 -8.20
N GLN A 194 4.92 9.32 -7.38
CA GLN A 194 6.31 9.72 -7.16
C GLN A 194 7.15 9.51 -8.42
N THR A 195 8.07 10.43 -8.67
CA THR A 195 9.06 10.34 -9.75
C THR A 195 10.42 9.95 -9.18
N ALA A 196 11.38 9.66 -10.06
CA ALA A 196 12.75 9.35 -9.63
C ALA A 196 13.45 10.52 -8.90
N GLU A 197 12.93 11.74 -9.03
CA GLU A 197 13.45 12.93 -8.35
C GLU A 197 12.95 13.06 -6.90
N ASP A 198 11.94 12.27 -6.52
CA ASP A 198 11.40 12.24 -5.15
C ASP A 198 12.20 11.28 -4.22
N PHE A 199 13.25 10.59 -4.73
CA PHE A 199 14.06 9.59 -4.01
C PHE A 199 15.52 9.99 -3.83
#